data_AF-A2SRS4-F1
#
_entry.id   AF-A2SRS4-F1
#
_cell.length_a   1.000
_cell.length_b   1.000
_cell.length_c   1.000
_cell.angle_alpha   90.00
_cell.angle_beta   90.00
_cell.angle_gamma   90.00
#
_symmetry.space_group_name_H-M   'P 1'
#
loop_
_entity.id
_entity.type
_entity.pdbx_description
1 polymer ?
#
loop_
_entity_poly.entity_id
_entity_poly.type
_entity_poly.pdbx_seq_one_letter_code
_entity_poly.pdbx_strand_id
1 'polypeptide(L)'
;MMINSNNLNIKQEAEETIEDYIRNTVGDNKFDNLSIPVFLSSTKDDLQSERFAITLLIQQMGLIPIAMEEFGARPESPLDTCLGELDEAKIFVLVIGMRYGSPYISDNGNNGELNGKSYTEIEYDNALKNEKIRILAYCIDEEKAVIHPIYVDKDVNAKKLIKFKAKIKKNHHIKKYANTQELVSAVFHDISYQIKLLTRDSSTPISSQQTEILKQLTIAGNTDNLYTHETLQINGTSTYLDSDSVYLYLTKNGSTNTPLTQNEFLPIGKHGEKFLQIPVLNDFSWATLWNPRDTFTDRDVRNRLVHEGGILKFIVSPYPINTQPFHDYKTFLITLKTPFLTATSNTSPLIPGVQTYVRGNALTKQPSLLAWLCTKDKLIDYFPISIQNDDYIYTFPYELLKSLEVGMTYLLILQMPSTSKYGDVRQFYYSPTQHGIGKVSTDNLDKIESESMILLDANNSTPGIVDKICNLIDSTENDIYVRLAFVRQDPEINNFIIKQKAGKLEISGQTNLPIDTQLSVEITTKEIPQRAIFAFNQLRNPRIFSTMKVIRSGGRNGFSVIIATPRILVGEYTVVLTLLTTGKKVFEKSINL
;
A
#
# COMPACT_ATOMS: atom_id res chain seq x y z
N MET A 1 12.39 -42.37 19.02
CA MET A 1 12.02 -42.41 20.45
C MET A 1 11.42 -41.04 20.79
N MET A 2 10.17 -41.05 21.27
CA MET A 2 9.33 -39.91 21.70
C MET A 2 9.00 -38.80 20.68
N ILE A 3 7.76 -38.88 20.18
CA ILE A 3 7.03 -37.81 19.52
C ILE A 3 6.63 -36.81 20.61
N ASN A 4 7.11 -35.57 20.53
CA ASN A 4 6.62 -34.47 21.34
C ASN A 4 5.77 -33.57 20.42
N SER A 5 4.47 -33.80 20.46
CA SER A 5 3.46 -32.98 19.80
C SER A 5 3.24 -31.70 20.63
N ASN A 6 3.92 -30.62 20.25
CA ASN A 6 3.61 -29.28 20.74
C ASN A 6 2.92 -28.48 19.62
N ASN A 7 1.63 -28.27 19.87
CA ASN A 7 0.66 -27.42 19.21
C ASN A 7 1.21 -26.31 18.29
N LEU A 8 0.93 -26.47 17.01
CA LEU A 8 0.81 -25.37 16.05
C LEU A 8 -0.39 -24.51 16.47
N ASN A 9 -0.12 -23.35 17.08
CA ASN A 9 -1.10 -22.27 17.16
C ASN A 9 -1.19 -21.62 15.76
N ILE A 10 -1.99 -22.24 14.90
CA ILE A 10 -2.56 -21.57 13.73
C ILE A 10 -3.51 -20.52 14.30
N LYS A 11 -3.13 -19.23 14.24
CA LYS A 11 -4.13 -18.17 14.31
C LYS A 11 -4.97 -18.30 13.05
N GLN A 12 -6.08 -19.01 13.14
CA GLN A 12 -7.21 -18.79 12.24
C GLN A 12 -7.57 -17.30 12.40
N GLU A 13 -7.44 -16.53 11.33
CA GLU A 13 -8.12 -15.24 11.22
C GLU A 13 -9.58 -15.51 11.56
N ALA A 14 -10.08 -14.87 12.62
CA ALA A 14 -11.47 -15.02 13.01
C ALA A 14 -12.32 -14.51 11.85
N GLU A 15 -13.17 -15.38 11.28
CA GLU A 15 -14.20 -14.95 10.34
C GLU A 15 -14.95 -13.78 10.98
N GLU A 16 -15.07 -12.66 10.25
CA GLU A 16 -15.81 -11.49 10.72
C GLU A 16 -17.23 -11.94 11.10
N THR A 17 -17.60 -11.75 12.37
CA THR A 17 -18.92 -12.12 12.86
C THR A 17 -19.99 -11.24 12.20
N ILE A 18 -21.24 -11.70 12.12
CA ILE A 18 -22.30 -10.89 11.52
C ILE A 18 -22.55 -9.62 12.35
N GLU A 19 -22.31 -9.68 13.66
CA GLU A 19 -22.35 -8.56 14.59
C GLU A 19 -21.27 -7.51 14.28
N ASP A 20 -20.03 -7.95 14.02
CA ASP A 20 -18.94 -7.06 13.64
C ASP A 20 -19.20 -6.43 12.26
N TYR A 21 -19.70 -7.22 11.31
CA TYR A 21 -20.11 -6.72 10.00
C TYR A 21 -21.21 -5.66 10.10
N ILE A 22 -22.25 -5.89 10.92
CA ILE A 22 -23.32 -4.91 11.15
C ILE A 22 -22.77 -3.65 11.81
N ARG A 23 -21.91 -3.78 12.83
CA ARG A 23 -21.28 -2.63 13.50
C ARG A 23 -20.46 -1.80 12.53
N ASN A 24 -19.66 -2.45 11.68
CA ASN A 24 -18.84 -1.81 10.65
C ASN A 24 -19.70 -1.17 9.54
N THR A 25 -20.85 -1.76 9.21
CA THR A 25 -21.77 -1.27 8.18
C THR A 25 -22.59 -0.07 8.64
N VAL A 26 -23.07 -0.09 9.88
CA VAL A 26 -24.00 0.93 10.43
C VAL A 26 -23.26 2.08 11.09
N GLY A 27 -22.13 1.80 11.77
CA GLY A 27 -21.53 2.71 12.75
C GLY A 27 -22.34 2.77 14.05
N ASP A 28 -22.04 3.76 14.89
CA ASP A 28 -22.79 3.99 16.14
C ASP A 28 -24.12 4.72 15.84
N ASN A 29 -25.24 4.09 16.23
CA ASN A 29 -26.47 4.77 16.65
C ASN A 29 -27.02 5.86 15.69
N LYS A 30 -27.16 5.48 14.42
CA LYS A 30 -27.38 6.40 13.29
C LYS A 30 -28.69 7.21 13.33
N PHE A 31 -29.75 6.71 13.96
CA PHE A 31 -31.07 7.35 14.01
C PHE A 31 -31.67 7.46 15.41
N ASP A 32 -30.83 7.53 16.46
CA ASP A 32 -31.18 7.45 17.90
C ASP A 32 -32.31 8.36 18.44
N ASN A 33 -32.87 9.26 17.64
CA ASN A 33 -34.00 10.12 18.01
C ASN A 33 -35.30 9.82 17.20
N LEU A 34 -35.33 8.74 16.42
CA LEU A 34 -36.48 8.36 15.59
C LEU A 34 -37.13 7.06 16.08
N SER A 35 -38.31 7.19 16.70
CA SER A 35 -39.13 6.05 17.11
C SER A 35 -39.91 5.49 15.92
N ILE A 36 -39.23 4.81 14.99
CA ILE A 36 -39.82 4.19 13.80
C ILE A 36 -39.89 2.67 13.99
N PRO A 37 -41.10 2.08 14.14
CA PRO A 37 -41.24 0.64 14.22
C PRO A 37 -41.13 -0.05 12.85
N VAL A 38 -40.31 -1.10 12.80
CA VAL A 38 -40.01 -1.88 11.60
C VAL A 38 -40.43 -3.34 11.83
N PHE A 39 -41.44 -3.80 11.10
CA PHE A 39 -41.95 -5.16 11.21
C PHE A 39 -41.15 -6.12 10.33
N LEU A 40 -40.61 -7.20 10.92
CA LEU A 40 -39.84 -8.23 10.22
C LEU A 40 -40.67 -9.51 10.01
N SER A 41 -41.20 -9.67 8.80
CA SER A 41 -41.95 -10.85 8.37
C SER A 41 -41.07 -11.82 7.58
N SER A 42 -41.02 -13.07 8.04
CA SER A 42 -40.37 -14.18 7.32
C SER A 42 -40.83 -15.52 7.90
N THR A 43 -40.41 -16.62 7.28
CA THR A 43 -40.42 -17.92 7.95
C THR A 43 -39.37 -17.97 9.06
N LYS A 44 -39.61 -18.77 10.11
CA LYS A 44 -38.77 -18.80 11.32
C LYS A 44 -37.64 -19.82 11.23
N ASP A 45 -37.97 -21.10 11.04
CA ASP A 45 -36.98 -22.16 11.27
C ASP A 45 -35.83 -22.17 10.26
N ASP A 46 -36.08 -21.76 9.02
CA ASP A 46 -35.11 -21.76 7.93
C ASP A 46 -34.28 -20.47 7.81
N LEU A 47 -34.72 -19.38 8.43
CA LEU A 47 -34.12 -18.04 8.29
C LEU A 47 -33.66 -17.46 9.64
N GLN A 48 -33.30 -18.31 10.60
CA GLN A 48 -32.92 -17.85 11.95
C GLN A 48 -31.75 -16.85 11.92
N SER A 49 -30.71 -17.13 11.12
CA SER A 49 -29.54 -16.27 10.99
C SER A 49 -29.89 -14.92 10.37
N GLU A 50 -30.69 -14.91 9.32
CA GLU A 50 -31.19 -13.70 8.66
C GLU A 50 -32.08 -12.88 9.60
N ARG A 51 -32.99 -13.54 10.32
CA ARG A 51 -33.89 -12.87 11.27
C ARG A 51 -33.12 -12.21 12.39
N PHE A 52 -32.14 -12.91 12.96
CA PHE A 52 -31.26 -12.37 13.98
C PHE A 52 -30.48 -11.15 13.45
N ALA A 53 -29.85 -11.28 12.28
CA ALA A 53 -29.04 -10.22 11.68
C ALA A 53 -29.89 -8.97 11.34
N ILE A 54 -31.10 -9.13 10.82
CA ILE A 54 -31.98 -8.00 10.50
C ILE A 54 -32.56 -7.36 11.76
N THR A 55 -32.90 -8.14 12.79
CA THR A 55 -33.34 -7.59 14.07
C THR A 55 -32.22 -6.77 14.72
N LEU A 56 -31.00 -7.30 14.76
CA LEU A 56 -29.83 -6.60 15.27
C LEU A 56 -29.51 -5.35 14.45
N LEU A 57 -29.60 -5.42 13.12
CA LEU A 57 -29.43 -4.27 12.23
C LEU A 57 -30.42 -3.15 12.57
N ILE A 58 -31.71 -3.47 12.72
CA ILE A 58 -32.75 -2.49 13.05
C ILE A 58 -32.44 -1.82 14.41
N GLN A 59 -32.01 -2.60 15.40
CA GLN A 59 -31.59 -2.06 16.71
C GLN A 59 -30.36 -1.17 16.60
N GLN A 60 -29.32 -1.60 15.88
CA GLN A 60 -28.09 -0.83 15.68
C GLN A 60 -28.32 0.47 14.91
N MET A 61 -29.35 0.50 14.06
CA MET A 61 -29.80 1.71 13.38
C MET A 61 -30.52 2.70 14.33
N GLY A 62 -30.83 2.31 15.57
CA GLY A 62 -31.60 3.12 16.53
C GLY A 62 -33.12 3.07 16.30
N LEU A 63 -33.63 2.04 15.63
CA LEU A 63 -35.05 1.85 15.30
C LEU A 63 -35.69 0.79 16.20
N ILE A 64 -37.02 0.66 16.13
CA ILE A 64 -37.77 -0.31 16.95
C ILE A 64 -38.05 -1.57 16.11
N PRO A 65 -37.37 -2.71 16.35
CA PRO A 65 -37.72 -3.95 15.68
C PRO A 65 -39.03 -4.51 16.23
N ILE A 66 -39.92 -4.90 15.32
CA ILE A 66 -41.12 -5.68 15.63
C ILE A 66 -40.94 -7.05 14.98
N ALA A 67 -40.65 -8.06 15.79
CA ALA A 67 -40.39 -9.42 15.36
C ALA A 67 -40.99 -10.42 16.36
N MET A 68 -41.39 -11.59 15.89
CA MET A 68 -42.09 -12.58 16.72
C MET A 68 -41.28 -13.08 17.93
N GLU A 69 -39.95 -12.90 17.89
CA GLU A 69 -39.02 -13.18 18.97
C GLU A 69 -39.20 -12.23 20.18
N GLU A 70 -39.71 -11.03 19.94
CA GLU A 70 -39.86 -9.96 20.95
C GLU A 70 -41.23 -9.96 21.66
N PHE A 71 -42.21 -10.71 21.13
CA PHE A 71 -43.60 -10.60 21.59
C PHE A 71 -43.86 -11.18 22.99
N GLY A 72 -43.01 -12.08 23.50
CA GLY A 72 -43.17 -12.68 24.83
C GLY A 72 -44.53 -13.39 25.02
N ALA A 73 -44.98 -13.52 26.27
CA ALA A 73 -46.29 -14.11 26.58
C ALA A 73 -47.41 -13.08 26.39
N ARG A 74 -48.50 -13.47 25.70
CA ARG A 74 -49.69 -12.64 25.43
C ARG A 74 -50.98 -13.46 25.62
N PRO A 75 -52.09 -12.82 26.06
CA PRO A 75 -53.39 -13.47 26.16
C PRO A 75 -54.09 -13.67 24.80
N GLU A 76 -53.72 -12.91 23.78
CA GLU A 76 -54.22 -13.04 22.41
C GLU A 76 -53.61 -14.25 21.67
N SER A 77 -54.24 -14.65 20.55
CA SER A 77 -53.66 -15.69 19.69
C SER A 77 -52.38 -15.20 19.01
N PRO A 78 -51.48 -16.10 18.56
CA PRO A 78 -50.28 -15.70 17.81
C PRO A 78 -50.60 -14.86 16.57
N LEU A 79 -51.70 -15.17 15.87
CA LEU A 79 -52.13 -14.41 14.70
C LEU A 79 -52.57 -13.00 15.09
N ASP A 80 -53.42 -12.87 16.10
CA ASP A 80 -53.94 -11.57 16.54
C ASP A 80 -52.80 -10.70 17.10
N THR A 81 -51.83 -11.30 17.78
CA THR A 81 -50.62 -10.61 18.26
C THR A 81 -49.79 -10.08 17.08
N CYS A 82 -49.48 -10.92 16.08
CA CYS A 82 -48.73 -10.48 14.90
C CYS A 82 -49.43 -9.33 14.17
N LEU A 83 -50.75 -9.39 14.01
CA LEU A 83 -51.50 -8.36 13.30
C LEU A 83 -51.60 -7.06 14.11
N GLY A 84 -51.78 -7.14 15.43
CA GLY A 84 -51.78 -5.95 16.29
C GLY A 84 -50.43 -5.22 16.28
N GLU A 85 -49.33 -5.97 16.34
CA GLU A 85 -47.98 -5.41 16.27
C GLU A 85 -47.67 -4.86 14.85
N LEU A 86 -48.20 -5.48 13.79
CA LEU A 86 -48.08 -4.99 12.42
C LEU A 86 -48.72 -3.61 12.21
N ASP A 87 -49.84 -3.32 12.87
CA ASP A 87 -50.56 -2.05 12.73
C ASP A 87 -49.74 -0.83 13.20
N GLU A 88 -48.79 -1.04 14.13
CA GLU A 88 -47.90 0.01 14.63
C GLU A 88 -46.69 0.27 13.70
N ALA A 89 -46.43 -0.63 12.76
CA ALA A 89 -45.28 -0.54 11.87
C ALA A 89 -45.36 0.66 10.92
N LYS A 90 -44.21 1.24 10.58
CA LYS A 90 -44.05 2.21 9.48
C LYS A 90 -43.36 1.60 8.27
N ILE A 91 -42.53 0.58 8.51
CA ILE A 91 -41.83 -0.18 7.48
C ILE A 91 -42.10 -1.66 7.73
N PHE A 92 -42.42 -2.39 6.67
CA PHE A 92 -42.58 -3.84 6.67
C PHE A 92 -41.48 -4.46 5.82
N VAL A 93 -40.61 -5.24 6.46
CA VAL A 93 -39.52 -5.98 5.82
C VAL A 93 -39.97 -7.43 5.65
N LEU A 94 -40.10 -7.85 4.40
CA LEU A 94 -40.44 -9.22 4.03
C LEU A 94 -39.21 -9.96 3.53
N VAL A 95 -38.81 -11.05 4.20
CA VAL A 95 -37.70 -11.92 3.79
C VAL A 95 -38.25 -13.29 3.41
N ILE A 96 -37.95 -13.73 2.19
CA ILE A 96 -38.51 -14.96 1.60
C ILE A 96 -37.39 -15.95 1.26
N GLY A 97 -37.41 -17.09 1.93
CA GLY A 97 -36.54 -18.24 1.65
C GLY A 97 -37.16 -19.25 0.68
N MET A 98 -36.94 -20.53 0.97
CA MET A 98 -37.46 -21.67 0.18
C MET A 98 -38.61 -22.41 0.85
N ARG A 99 -39.16 -21.88 1.95
CA ARG A 99 -40.37 -22.36 2.61
C ARG A 99 -41.53 -21.38 2.42
N TYR A 100 -42.74 -21.93 2.27
CA TYR A 100 -43.98 -21.17 2.25
C TYR A 100 -44.37 -20.68 3.66
N GLY A 101 -43.97 -21.44 4.69
CA GLY A 101 -44.27 -21.17 6.09
C GLY A 101 -45.47 -21.96 6.62
N SER A 102 -45.74 -21.78 7.91
CA SER A 102 -46.80 -22.51 8.62
C SER A 102 -48.18 -22.04 8.16
N PRO A 103 -49.05 -22.92 7.64
CA PRO A 103 -50.41 -22.55 7.27
C PRO A 103 -51.24 -22.26 8.53
N TYR A 104 -52.02 -21.20 8.50
CA TYR A 104 -53.05 -20.93 9.50
C TYR A 104 -54.21 -21.92 9.35
N ILE A 105 -54.68 -22.46 10.46
CA ILE A 105 -55.83 -23.36 10.54
C ILE A 105 -56.90 -22.64 11.35
N SER A 106 -58.09 -22.43 10.77
CA SER A 106 -59.21 -21.82 11.49
C SER A 106 -59.95 -22.87 12.30
N ASP A 107 -60.07 -22.63 13.60
CA ASP A 107 -60.67 -23.62 14.52
C ASP A 107 -62.18 -23.43 14.73
N ASN A 108 -62.79 -22.29 14.35
CA ASN A 108 -64.18 -21.94 14.75
C ASN A 108 -64.98 -21.08 13.76
N GLY A 109 -64.69 -21.12 12.45
CA GLY A 109 -65.49 -20.40 11.43
C GLY A 109 -65.22 -18.89 11.31
N ASN A 110 -64.50 -18.29 12.26
CA ASN A 110 -63.91 -16.95 12.12
C ASN A 110 -62.63 -17.03 11.26
N ASN A 111 -62.42 -16.02 10.41
CA ASN A 111 -61.25 -15.93 9.52
C ASN A 111 -61.09 -17.09 8.53
N GLY A 112 -62.20 -17.69 8.08
CA GLY A 112 -62.19 -18.83 7.14
C GLY A 112 -61.47 -18.54 5.81
N GLU A 113 -61.42 -17.27 5.39
CA GLU A 113 -60.67 -16.78 4.22
C GLU A 113 -59.14 -16.83 4.37
N LEU A 114 -58.65 -16.91 5.62
CA LEU A 114 -57.23 -17.04 5.94
C LEU A 114 -56.79 -18.52 6.00
N ASN A 115 -57.75 -19.45 6.05
CA ASN A 115 -57.47 -20.88 6.24
C ASN A 115 -56.57 -21.41 5.11
N GLY A 116 -55.44 -22.01 5.50
CA GLY A 116 -54.45 -22.56 4.59
C GLY A 116 -53.47 -21.56 3.96
N LYS A 117 -53.58 -20.25 4.24
CA LYS A 117 -52.51 -19.28 3.96
C LYS A 117 -51.42 -19.35 5.03
N SER A 118 -50.16 -19.10 4.68
CA SER A 118 -49.11 -19.01 5.69
C SER A 118 -49.23 -17.73 6.51
N TYR A 119 -48.75 -17.75 7.76
CA TYR A 119 -48.69 -16.55 8.61
C TYR A 119 -48.00 -15.37 7.88
N THR A 120 -46.87 -15.64 7.21
CA THR A 120 -46.13 -14.65 6.41
C THR A 120 -46.97 -14.08 5.24
N GLU A 121 -47.77 -14.91 4.55
CA GLU A 121 -48.68 -14.40 3.52
C GLU A 121 -49.83 -13.57 4.12
N ILE A 122 -50.34 -13.95 5.29
CA ILE A 122 -51.37 -13.19 6.00
C ILE A 122 -50.82 -11.83 6.46
N GLU A 123 -49.61 -11.79 7.03
CA GLU A 123 -48.92 -10.55 7.42
C GLU A 123 -48.72 -9.63 6.21
N TYR A 124 -48.20 -10.17 5.09
CA TYR A 124 -48.04 -9.39 3.85
C TYR A 124 -49.38 -8.86 3.33
N ASP A 125 -50.44 -9.69 3.34
CA ASP A 125 -51.77 -9.29 2.87
C ASP A 125 -52.37 -8.17 3.72
N ASN A 126 -52.09 -8.13 5.02
CA ASN A 126 -52.52 -7.06 5.91
C ASN A 126 -51.65 -5.80 5.74
N ALA A 127 -50.33 -5.95 5.63
CA ALA A 127 -49.43 -4.83 5.35
C ALA A 127 -49.81 -4.12 4.03
N LEU A 128 -50.15 -4.88 2.99
CA LEU A 128 -50.55 -4.35 1.68
C LEU A 128 -51.85 -3.54 1.73
N LYS A 129 -52.74 -3.82 2.69
CA LYS A 129 -53.99 -3.05 2.89
C LYS A 129 -53.75 -1.74 3.63
N ASN A 130 -52.61 -1.59 4.32
CA ASN A 130 -52.30 -0.41 5.12
C ASN A 130 -51.36 0.53 4.36
N GLU A 131 -51.92 1.59 3.78
CA GLU A 131 -51.17 2.59 2.99
C GLU A 131 -50.08 3.33 3.79
N LYS A 132 -50.12 3.27 5.12
CA LYS A 132 -49.11 3.90 5.99
C LYS A 132 -47.84 3.05 6.12
N ILE A 133 -47.87 1.79 5.70
CA ILE A 133 -46.76 0.86 5.82
C ILE A 133 -45.98 0.82 4.50
N ARG A 134 -44.69 1.14 4.57
CA ARG A 134 -43.76 1.03 3.45
C ARG A 134 -43.22 -0.40 3.38
N ILE A 135 -43.55 -1.14 2.32
CA ILE A 135 -43.19 -2.55 2.15
C ILE A 135 -41.86 -2.70 1.39
N LEU A 136 -40.90 -3.41 1.98
CA LEU A 136 -39.60 -3.79 1.40
C LEU A 136 -39.54 -5.32 1.31
N ALA A 137 -39.28 -5.87 0.12
CA ALA A 137 -39.35 -7.32 -0.12
C ALA A 137 -38.02 -7.89 -0.67
N TYR A 138 -37.55 -8.94 0.00
CA TYR A 138 -36.29 -9.64 -0.29
C TYR A 138 -36.57 -11.12 -0.54
N CYS A 139 -35.98 -11.67 -1.59
CA CYS A 139 -36.13 -13.09 -1.92
C CYS A 139 -34.77 -13.74 -2.12
N ILE A 140 -34.60 -14.96 -1.60
CA ILE A 140 -33.37 -15.71 -1.77
C ILE A 140 -33.06 -15.93 -3.26
N ASP A 141 -31.78 -15.79 -3.63
CA ASP A 141 -31.32 -16.04 -5.00
C ASP A 141 -31.11 -17.53 -5.22
N GLU A 142 -32.09 -18.19 -5.82
CA GLU A 142 -32.10 -19.64 -6.03
C GLU A 142 -30.93 -20.17 -6.88
N GLU A 143 -30.23 -19.30 -7.62
CA GLU A 143 -29.06 -19.65 -8.42
C GLU A 143 -27.74 -19.59 -7.64
N LYS A 144 -27.66 -18.79 -6.58
CA LYS A 144 -26.41 -18.46 -5.88
C LYS A 144 -26.40 -18.86 -4.42
N ALA A 145 -27.55 -18.90 -3.77
CA ALA A 145 -27.67 -19.18 -2.36
C ALA A 145 -27.41 -20.67 -2.06
N VAL A 146 -26.69 -20.94 -0.97
CA VAL A 146 -26.47 -22.29 -0.45
C VAL A 146 -27.52 -22.59 0.60
N ILE A 147 -28.42 -23.54 0.32
CA ILE A 147 -29.58 -23.84 1.18
C ILE A 147 -29.60 -25.32 1.52
N HIS A 148 -29.76 -25.63 2.80
CA HIS A 148 -29.90 -27.01 3.23
C HIS A 148 -31.23 -27.59 2.71
N PRO A 149 -31.26 -28.80 2.10
CA PRO A 149 -32.47 -29.36 1.50
C PRO A 149 -33.68 -29.50 2.45
N ILE A 150 -33.45 -29.54 3.77
CA ILE A 150 -34.51 -29.58 4.78
C ILE A 150 -35.36 -28.30 4.81
N TYR A 151 -34.80 -27.19 4.34
CA TYR A 151 -35.43 -25.88 4.31
C TYR A 151 -36.07 -25.56 2.95
N VAL A 152 -36.29 -26.58 2.12
CA VAL A 152 -36.98 -26.45 0.84
C VAL A 152 -38.32 -27.16 0.92
N ASP A 153 -39.41 -26.39 0.87
CA ASP A 153 -40.76 -26.97 0.86
C ASP A 153 -41.01 -27.73 -0.43
N LYS A 154 -41.82 -28.80 -0.33
CA LYS A 154 -42.19 -29.67 -1.46
C LYS A 154 -43.70 -29.65 -1.72
N ASP A 155 -44.11 -30.22 -2.85
CA ASP A 155 -45.50 -30.48 -3.23
C ASP A 155 -46.44 -29.27 -3.14
N VAL A 156 -47.42 -29.31 -2.24
CA VAL A 156 -48.47 -28.30 -2.11
C VAL A 156 -47.89 -26.97 -1.64
N ASN A 157 -46.96 -26.99 -0.68
CA ASN A 157 -46.36 -25.77 -0.14
C ASN A 157 -45.41 -25.11 -1.14
N ALA A 158 -44.64 -25.91 -1.92
CA ALA A 158 -43.83 -25.37 -3.02
C ALA A 158 -44.69 -24.61 -4.04
N LYS A 159 -45.85 -25.18 -4.43
CA LYS A 159 -46.80 -24.51 -5.34
C LYS A 159 -47.38 -23.23 -4.74
N LYS A 160 -47.65 -23.20 -3.43
CA LYS A 160 -48.12 -22.00 -2.74
C LYS A 160 -47.04 -20.93 -2.65
N LEU A 161 -45.79 -21.30 -2.35
CA LEU A 161 -44.64 -20.38 -2.36
C LEU A 161 -44.43 -19.73 -3.73
N ILE A 162 -44.50 -20.51 -4.81
CA ILE A 162 -44.39 -19.97 -6.18
C ILE A 162 -45.47 -18.92 -6.46
N LYS A 163 -46.72 -19.20 -6.07
CA LYS A 163 -47.82 -18.24 -6.21
C LYS A 163 -47.59 -16.99 -5.37
N PHE A 164 -47.09 -17.15 -4.15
CA PHE A 164 -46.79 -16.03 -3.26
C PHE A 164 -45.65 -15.15 -3.79
N LYS A 165 -44.52 -15.74 -4.22
CA LYS A 165 -43.42 -15.03 -4.89
C LYS A 165 -43.91 -14.27 -6.14
N ALA A 166 -44.78 -14.89 -6.94
CA ALA A 166 -45.37 -14.25 -8.12
C ALA A 166 -46.28 -13.05 -7.76
N LYS A 167 -47.09 -13.18 -6.70
CA LYS A 167 -47.94 -12.10 -6.17
C LYS A 167 -47.11 -10.90 -5.71
N ILE A 168 -46.02 -11.13 -4.98
CA ILE A 168 -45.14 -10.07 -4.51
C ILE A 168 -44.43 -9.40 -5.68
N LYS A 169 -43.91 -10.18 -6.64
CA LYS A 169 -43.23 -9.65 -7.83
C LYS A 169 -44.15 -8.78 -8.70
N LYS A 170 -45.46 -9.05 -8.67
CA LYS A 170 -46.45 -8.22 -9.35
C LYS A 170 -46.63 -6.85 -8.68
N ASN A 171 -46.52 -6.79 -7.35
CA ASN A 171 -46.84 -5.59 -6.56
C ASN A 171 -45.59 -4.76 -6.17
N HIS A 172 -44.41 -5.39 -6.10
CA HIS A 172 -43.18 -4.75 -5.61
C HIS A 172 -41.95 -5.15 -6.42
N HIS A 173 -40.94 -4.27 -6.40
CA HIS A 173 -39.59 -4.63 -6.82
C HIS A 173 -38.94 -5.51 -5.74
N ILE A 174 -38.58 -6.74 -6.10
CA ILE A 174 -37.96 -7.70 -5.18
C ILE A 174 -36.44 -7.64 -5.34
N LYS A 175 -35.72 -7.44 -4.23
CA LYS A 175 -34.25 -7.53 -4.19
C LYS A 175 -33.83 -8.96 -3.84
N LYS A 176 -32.89 -9.50 -4.61
CA LYS A 176 -32.37 -10.86 -4.38
C LYS A 176 -31.21 -10.83 -3.38
N TYR A 177 -31.05 -11.89 -2.59
CA TYR A 177 -29.89 -12.07 -1.70
C TYR A 177 -29.38 -13.52 -1.73
N ALA A 178 -28.06 -13.72 -1.74
CA ALA A 178 -27.45 -15.05 -1.72
C ALA A 178 -27.00 -15.50 -0.32
N ASN A 179 -26.77 -14.55 0.59
CA ASN A 179 -26.31 -14.80 1.96
C ASN A 179 -26.77 -13.67 2.91
N THR A 180 -26.53 -13.85 4.20
CA THR A 180 -26.96 -12.92 5.25
C THR A 180 -26.30 -11.53 5.16
N GLN A 181 -25.03 -11.43 4.77
CA GLN A 181 -24.33 -10.14 4.63
C GLN A 181 -24.92 -9.29 3.50
N GLU A 182 -25.20 -9.91 2.35
CA GLU A 182 -25.88 -9.25 1.24
C GLU A 182 -27.27 -8.75 1.64
N LEU A 183 -28.01 -9.57 2.40
CA LEU A 183 -29.32 -9.19 2.93
C LEU A 183 -29.23 -8.00 3.90
N VAL A 184 -28.28 -8.01 4.84
CA VAL A 184 -28.03 -6.91 5.78
C VAL A 184 -27.71 -5.62 5.02
N SER A 185 -26.78 -5.66 4.07
CA SER A 185 -26.42 -4.51 3.25
C SER A 185 -27.61 -3.96 2.46
N ALA A 186 -28.41 -4.86 1.89
CA ALA A 186 -29.59 -4.50 1.12
C ALA A 186 -30.65 -3.81 2.00
N VAL A 187 -30.99 -4.42 3.13
CA VAL A 187 -32.00 -3.93 4.07
C VAL A 187 -31.55 -2.61 4.71
N PHE A 188 -30.28 -2.48 5.09
CA PHE A 188 -29.73 -1.24 5.65
C PHE A 188 -29.89 -0.06 4.70
N HIS A 189 -29.52 -0.26 3.43
CA HIS A 189 -29.64 0.75 2.39
C HIS A 189 -31.11 1.18 2.19
N ASP A 190 -32.00 0.20 2.03
CA ASP A 190 -33.39 0.45 1.68
C ASP A 190 -34.18 1.05 2.87
N ILE A 191 -33.97 0.58 4.11
CA ILE A 191 -34.56 1.19 5.32
C ILE A 191 -34.06 2.62 5.49
N SER A 192 -32.75 2.87 5.34
CA SER A 192 -32.18 4.22 5.44
C SER A 192 -32.85 5.19 4.45
N TYR A 193 -33.18 4.72 3.24
CA TYR A 193 -33.91 5.50 2.25
C TYR A 193 -35.36 5.75 2.66
N GLN A 194 -36.09 4.73 3.14
CA GLN A 194 -37.49 4.90 3.57
C GLN A 194 -37.63 5.84 4.77
N ILE A 195 -36.68 5.81 5.71
CA ILE A 195 -36.64 6.74 6.84
C ILE A 195 -36.55 8.19 6.35
N LYS A 196 -35.65 8.49 5.39
CA LYS A 196 -35.53 9.83 4.80
C LYS A 196 -36.87 10.31 4.25
N LEU A 197 -37.62 9.44 3.57
CA LEU A 197 -38.96 9.78 3.04
C LEU A 197 -39.97 10.01 4.17
N LEU A 198 -40.04 9.13 5.17
CA LEU A 198 -40.93 9.27 6.32
C LEU A 198 -40.69 10.56 7.11
N THR A 199 -39.42 10.97 7.26
CA THR A 199 -39.05 12.23 7.92
C THR A 199 -39.38 13.48 7.10
N ARG A 200 -39.48 13.37 5.77
CA ARG A 200 -39.90 14.49 4.89
C ARG A 200 -41.42 14.70 4.93
N ASP A 201 -42.19 13.61 4.98
CA ASP A 201 -43.66 13.66 4.98
C ASP A 201 -44.26 14.18 6.31
N SER A 202 -43.52 14.08 7.41
CA SER A 202 -43.94 14.53 8.74
C SER A 202 -43.76 16.03 9.00
N SER A 203 -43.11 16.77 8.10
CA SER A 203 -43.01 18.23 8.14
C SER A 203 -44.05 18.92 7.23
N THR A 204 -45.17 19.38 7.79
CA THR A 204 -46.00 20.46 7.18
C THR A 204 -45.39 21.83 7.53
N PRO A 205 -45.65 22.90 6.73
CA PRO A 205 -44.66 23.94 6.45
C PRO A 205 -44.40 24.81 7.67
N ILE A 206 -43.25 24.58 8.31
CA ILE A 206 -42.67 25.56 9.21
C ILE A 206 -42.16 26.70 8.33
N SER A 207 -42.66 27.88 8.67
CA SER A 207 -42.26 29.19 8.19
C SER A 207 -40.86 29.25 7.61
N SER A 208 -40.79 29.78 6.40
CA SER A 208 -39.63 30.41 5.80
C SER A 208 -38.78 31.17 6.82
N GLN A 209 -37.76 30.52 7.39
CA GLN A 209 -36.45 31.03 7.83
C GLN A 209 -35.72 29.96 8.67
N GLN A 210 -34.54 29.54 8.20
CA GLN A 210 -33.53 28.64 8.82
C GLN A 210 -33.89 27.14 8.77
N THR A 211 -33.44 26.35 7.79
CA THR A 211 -32.02 26.01 7.55
C THR A 211 -31.84 25.60 6.08
N GLU A 212 -31.19 26.42 5.26
CA GLU A 212 -30.52 25.89 4.07
C GLU A 212 -29.45 24.92 4.59
N ILE A 213 -29.64 23.61 4.40
CA ILE A 213 -28.49 22.70 4.44
C ILE A 213 -27.60 23.20 3.31
N LEU A 214 -26.50 23.88 3.67
CA LEU A 214 -25.53 24.37 2.71
C LEU A 214 -25.17 23.20 1.80
N LYS A 215 -25.51 23.33 0.51
CA LYS A 215 -25.02 22.43 -0.53
C LYS A 215 -23.50 22.52 -0.52
N GLN A 216 -22.87 21.46 -0.03
CA GLN A 216 -21.44 21.37 0.19
C GLN A 216 -20.93 20.16 -0.58
N LEU A 217 -19.88 20.41 -1.33
CA LEU A 217 -19.09 19.41 -2.03
C LEU A 217 -17.65 19.60 -1.58
N THR A 218 -16.98 18.51 -1.27
CA THR A 218 -15.54 18.49 -0.98
C THR A 218 -14.87 17.39 -1.78
N ILE A 219 -13.58 17.57 -2.05
CA ILE A 219 -12.69 16.58 -2.66
C ILE A 219 -11.31 16.74 -2.04
N ALA A 220 -10.70 15.62 -1.69
CA ALA A 220 -9.32 15.54 -1.22
C ALA A 220 -8.70 14.23 -1.72
N GLY A 221 -7.40 14.27 -1.99
CA GLY A 221 -6.59 13.06 -2.13
C GLY A 221 -5.84 12.77 -0.84
N ASN A 222 -5.39 11.53 -0.67
CA ASN A 222 -4.48 11.16 0.42
C ASN A 222 -3.06 11.77 0.30
N THR A 223 -2.71 12.36 -0.86
CA THR A 223 -1.41 13.02 -1.11
C THR A 223 -1.52 14.04 -2.25
N ASP A 224 -0.76 15.13 -2.17
CA ASP A 224 -0.63 16.12 -3.26
C ASP A 224 0.43 15.73 -4.31
N ASN A 225 1.24 14.71 -4.01
CA ASN A 225 2.25 14.15 -4.90
C ASN A 225 2.00 12.65 -5.11
N LEU A 226 1.82 12.24 -6.36
CA LEU A 226 1.56 10.85 -6.72
C LEU A 226 2.69 10.30 -7.57
N TYR A 227 3.25 9.17 -7.17
CA TYR A 227 4.18 8.44 -8.03
C TYR A 227 3.40 7.65 -9.07
N THR A 228 3.90 7.58 -10.31
CA THR A 228 3.16 7.02 -11.45
C THR A 228 2.68 5.57 -11.30
N HIS A 229 3.24 4.83 -10.34
CA HIS A 229 2.93 3.43 -10.07
C HIS A 229 1.97 3.25 -8.88
N GLU A 230 1.66 4.34 -8.17
CA GLU A 230 0.82 4.32 -6.98
C GLU A 230 -0.65 4.50 -7.31
N THR A 231 -1.49 4.00 -6.41
CA THR A 231 -2.93 4.24 -6.43
C THR A 231 -3.24 5.44 -5.53
N LEU A 232 -3.87 6.45 -6.11
CA LEU A 232 -4.40 7.62 -5.40
C LEU A 232 -5.74 7.25 -4.77
N GLN A 233 -5.88 7.49 -3.48
CA GLN A 233 -7.17 7.46 -2.81
C GLN A 233 -7.76 8.86 -2.83
N ILE A 234 -8.94 8.99 -3.44
CA ILE A 234 -9.69 10.25 -3.53
C ILE A 234 -10.94 10.07 -2.71
N ASN A 235 -11.22 11.01 -1.81
CA ASN A 235 -12.43 11.03 -1.03
C ASN A 235 -13.01 12.44 -0.94
N GLY A 236 -14.21 12.53 -0.40
CA GLY A 236 -14.87 13.80 -0.19
C GLY A 236 -16.22 13.61 0.46
N THR A 237 -16.96 14.70 0.52
CA THR A 237 -18.34 14.74 1.00
C THR A 237 -19.22 15.43 -0.02
N SER A 238 -20.48 15.02 -0.11
CA SER A 238 -21.50 15.65 -0.95
C SER A 238 -22.83 15.68 -0.20
N THR A 239 -23.30 16.87 0.16
CA THR A 239 -24.60 17.06 0.84
C THR A 239 -25.75 17.29 -0.14
N TYR A 240 -25.54 17.03 -1.44
CA TYR A 240 -26.56 17.18 -2.49
C TYR A 240 -27.60 16.06 -2.36
N LEU A 241 -28.72 16.38 -1.72
CA LEU A 241 -29.79 15.43 -1.40
C LEU A 241 -30.59 14.93 -2.63
N ASP A 242 -30.35 15.54 -3.79
CA ASP A 242 -30.96 15.23 -5.08
C ASP A 242 -30.03 14.46 -6.02
N SER A 243 -28.85 14.06 -5.55
CA SER A 243 -27.93 13.20 -6.29
C SER A 243 -27.33 12.10 -5.42
N ASP A 244 -27.52 10.84 -5.82
CA ASP A 244 -26.99 9.67 -5.12
C ASP A 244 -25.54 9.33 -5.55
N SER A 245 -24.92 10.16 -6.39
CA SER A 245 -23.58 9.94 -6.91
C SER A 245 -22.85 11.25 -7.18
N VAL A 246 -21.52 11.19 -7.14
CA VAL A 246 -20.66 12.23 -7.71
C VAL A 246 -19.98 11.74 -8.98
N TYR A 247 -19.64 12.68 -9.83
CA TYR A 247 -18.99 12.46 -11.12
C TYR A 247 -17.58 13.04 -11.07
N LEU A 248 -16.59 12.17 -11.19
CA LEU A 248 -15.17 12.53 -11.12
C LEU A 248 -14.57 12.58 -12.52
N TYR A 249 -13.92 13.69 -12.84
CA TYR A 249 -13.27 13.96 -14.13
C TYR A 249 -11.79 14.27 -13.93
N LEU A 250 -11.00 14.06 -14.98
CA LEU A 250 -9.56 14.34 -15.00
C LEU A 250 -9.21 15.30 -16.14
N THR A 251 -8.41 16.33 -15.87
CA THR A 251 -7.89 17.25 -16.89
C THR A 251 -6.47 17.71 -16.57
N LYS A 252 -5.80 18.34 -17.55
CA LYS A 252 -4.47 18.93 -17.37
C LYS A 252 -4.56 20.30 -16.68
N ASN A 253 -3.57 20.65 -15.87
CA ASN A 253 -3.48 21.99 -15.30
C ASN A 253 -3.16 23.01 -16.41
N GLY A 254 -4.15 23.79 -16.85
CA GLY A 254 -4.01 24.74 -17.97
C GLY A 254 -5.25 24.91 -18.84
N SER A 255 -6.27 24.03 -18.73
CA SER A 255 -7.62 24.36 -19.23
C SER A 255 -8.17 25.51 -18.36
N THR A 256 -8.08 26.73 -18.91
CA THR A 256 -8.63 27.96 -18.32
C THR A 256 -10.02 28.30 -18.85
N ASN A 257 -10.59 27.47 -19.73
CA ASN A 257 -11.85 27.79 -20.36
C ASN A 257 -13.02 27.35 -19.48
N THR A 258 -13.61 28.33 -18.79
CA THR A 258 -15.02 28.25 -18.38
C THR A 258 -15.88 28.65 -19.59
N PRO A 259 -16.71 27.76 -20.14
CA PRO A 259 -17.17 26.48 -19.57
C PRO A 259 -16.29 25.28 -19.95
N LEU A 260 -16.07 24.38 -18.98
CA LEU A 260 -15.44 23.08 -19.19
C LEU A 260 -16.27 22.28 -20.21
N THR A 261 -15.65 21.89 -21.32
CA THR A 261 -16.30 21.07 -22.35
C THR A 261 -15.79 19.62 -22.29
N GLN A 262 -16.62 18.67 -22.71
CA GLN A 262 -16.32 17.23 -22.64
C GLN A 262 -15.02 16.83 -23.39
N ASN A 263 -14.56 17.65 -24.32
CA ASN A 263 -13.34 17.46 -25.09
C ASN A 263 -12.04 17.74 -24.29
N GLU A 264 -12.14 18.41 -23.14
CA GLU A 264 -11.00 18.77 -22.30
C GLU A 264 -10.68 17.72 -21.23
N PHE A 265 -11.56 16.73 -21.05
CA PHE A 265 -11.33 15.65 -20.10
C PHE A 265 -10.45 14.56 -20.69
N LEU A 266 -9.43 14.19 -19.94
CA LEU A 266 -8.64 13.00 -20.16
C LEU A 266 -9.49 11.75 -19.82
N PRO A 267 -9.19 10.59 -20.40
CA PRO A 267 -9.75 9.35 -19.87
C PRO A 267 -9.32 9.20 -18.41
N ILE A 268 -10.21 8.64 -17.58
CA ILE A 268 -9.99 8.37 -16.16
C ILE A 268 -10.29 6.90 -15.80
N GLY A 269 -11.14 6.21 -16.57
CA GLY A 269 -11.46 4.80 -16.38
C GLY A 269 -10.65 3.85 -17.27
N LYS A 270 -10.75 2.54 -16.98
CA LYS A 270 -9.95 1.47 -17.62
C LYS A 270 -10.28 1.27 -19.09
N HIS A 271 -11.49 1.62 -19.50
CA HIS A 271 -11.96 1.44 -20.88
C HIS A 271 -12.04 2.78 -21.64
N GLY A 272 -11.30 3.80 -21.17
CA GLY A 272 -11.27 5.12 -21.78
C GLY A 272 -12.46 6.01 -21.39
N GLU A 273 -13.18 5.67 -20.32
CA GLU A 273 -14.27 6.48 -19.78
C GLU A 273 -13.76 7.88 -19.41
N LYS A 274 -14.54 8.91 -19.75
CA LYS A 274 -14.20 10.33 -19.50
C LYS A 274 -14.52 10.79 -18.08
N PHE A 275 -15.28 10.00 -17.33
CA PHE A 275 -15.62 10.24 -15.94
C PHE A 275 -15.86 8.94 -15.20
N LEU A 276 -15.74 8.97 -13.86
CA LEU A 276 -16.17 7.90 -12.97
C LEU A 276 -17.43 8.36 -12.23
N GLN A 277 -18.48 7.54 -12.23
CA GLN A 277 -19.64 7.74 -11.37
C GLN A 277 -19.39 7.00 -10.04
N ILE A 278 -19.42 7.74 -8.94
CA ILE A 278 -19.08 7.23 -7.60
C ILE A 278 -20.30 7.42 -6.71
N PRO A 279 -20.84 6.36 -6.07
CA PRO A 279 -21.97 6.49 -5.17
C PRO A 279 -21.60 7.30 -3.93
N VAL A 280 -22.51 8.16 -3.48
CA VAL A 280 -22.39 8.88 -2.20
C VAL A 280 -23.01 8.02 -1.10
N LEU A 281 -22.24 7.78 -0.05
CA LEU A 281 -22.65 7.03 1.13
C LEU A 281 -23.60 7.85 1.99
N ASN A 282 -24.27 7.18 2.91
CA ASN A 282 -25.34 7.79 3.70
C ASN A 282 -24.85 8.82 4.73
N ASP A 283 -23.55 8.83 5.06
CA ASP A 283 -22.88 9.85 5.86
C ASP A 283 -22.37 11.03 5.01
N PHE A 284 -22.87 11.14 3.77
CA PHE A 284 -22.44 12.08 2.73
C PHE A 284 -21.03 11.85 2.21
N SER A 285 -20.30 10.83 2.68
CA SER A 285 -18.96 10.57 2.20
C SER A 285 -18.97 9.83 0.85
N TRP A 286 -17.92 10.01 0.09
CA TRP A 286 -17.66 9.22 -1.10
C TRP A 286 -16.17 8.99 -1.21
N ALA A 287 -15.78 7.86 -1.81
CA ALA A 287 -14.38 7.52 -2.00
C ALA A 287 -14.19 6.69 -3.25
N THR A 288 -13.02 6.82 -3.86
CA THR A 288 -12.58 5.99 -4.99
C THR A 288 -11.07 5.83 -4.99
N LEU A 289 -10.61 4.82 -5.71
CA LEU A 289 -9.20 4.56 -5.98
C LEU A 289 -8.93 4.83 -7.46
N TRP A 290 -7.86 5.57 -7.74
CA TRP A 290 -7.43 5.85 -9.10
C TRP A 290 -5.95 5.56 -9.28
N ASN A 291 -5.60 4.77 -10.28
CA ASN A 291 -4.21 4.49 -10.63
C ASN A 291 -3.93 5.02 -12.05
N PRO A 292 -2.88 5.83 -12.28
CA PRO A 292 -2.54 6.34 -13.61
C PRO A 292 -2.38 5.23 -14.66
N ARG A 293 -1.86 4.06 -14.26
CA ARG A 293 -1.62 2.92 -15.16
C ARG A 293 -2.87 2.14 -15.52
N ASP A 294 -3.97 2.29 -14.76
CA ASP A 294 -5.26 1.75 -15.17
C ASP A 294 -5.81 2.50 -16.40
N THR A 295 -5.34 3.73 -16.65
CA THR A 295 -5.86 4.59 -17.72
C THR A 295 -4.85 4.89 -18.84
N PHE A 296 -3.56 5.03 -18.51
CA PHE A 296 -2.52 5.51 -19.42
C PHE A 296 -1.40 4.49 -19.58
N THR A 297 -0.91 4.32 -20.81
CA THR A 297 0.29 3.52 -21.08
C THR A 297 1.54 4.22 -20.53
N ASP A 298 2.64 3.48 -20.30
CA ASP A 298 3.92 4.09 -19.87
C ASP A 298 4.41 5.20 -20.80
N ARG A 299 4.12 5.06 -22.10
CA ARG A 299 4.43 6.06 -23.12
C ARG A 299 3.57 7.31 -22.94
N ASP A 300 2.28 7.15 -22.65
CA ASP A 300 1.37 8.27 -22.39
C ASP A 300 1.73 8.99 -21.08
N VAL A 301 2.04 8.25 -20.01
CA VAL A 301 2.46 8.84 -18.74
C VAL A 301 3.72 9.70 -18.94
N ARG A 302 4.75 9.14 -19.57
CA ARG A 302 6.03 9.82 -19.81
C ARG A 302 5.90 11.02 -20.76
N ASN A 303 5.17 10.87 -21.86
CA ASN A 303 5.17 11.86 -22.94
C ASN A 303 4.00 12.84 -22.89
N ARG A 304 2.87 12.51 -22.26
CA ARG A 304 1.66 13.36 -22.22
C ARG A 304 1.34 13.95 -20.86
N LEU A 305 1.57 13.22 -19.76
CA LEU A 305 1.19 13.67 -18.42
C LEU A 305 2.32 14.41 -17.70
N VAL A 306 3.55 13.91 -17.79
CA VAL A 306 4.70 14.43 -17.02
C VAL A 306 5.41 15.58 -17.75
N HIS A 307 5.40 15.58 -19.08
CA HIS A 307 6.16 16.56 -19.89
C HIS A 307 5.57 17.99 -19.86
N GLU A 308 4.34 18.18 -19.39
CA GLU A 308 3.65 19.48 -19.22
C GLU A 308 3.50 19.83 -17.73
N GLY A 309 4.58 19.73 -16.96
CA GLY A 309 4.61 20.12 -15.54
C GLY A 309 4.02 19.12 -14.55
N GLY A 310 3.46 17.99 -15.02
CA GLY A 310 3.03 16.87 -14.18
C GLY A 310 1.81 17.14 -13.30
N ILE A 311 1.20 18.33 -13.36
CA ILE A 311 0.05 18.65 -12.50
C ILE A 311 -1.24 18.24 -13.20
N LEU A 312 -1.95 17.28 -12.61
CA LEU A 312 -3.28 16.87 -12.99
C LEU A 312 -4.32 17.54 -12.09
N LYS A 313 -5.48 17.83 -12.66
CA LYS A 313 -6.62 18.42 -11.97
C LYS A 313 -7.80 17.46 -12.00
N PHE A 314 -8.16 16.96 -10.83
CA PHE A 314 -9.42 16.26 -10.62
C PHE A 314 -10.54 17.28 -10.42
N ILE A 315 -11.69 16.99 -11.03
CA ILE A 315 -12.90 17.79 -10.91
C ILE A 315 -14.00 16.86 -10.43
N VAL A 316 -14.64 17.18 -9.32
CA VAL A 316 -15.84 16.47 -8.86
C VAL A 316 -17.07 17.37 -9.04
N SER A 317 -18.14 16.79 -9.56
CA SER A 317 -19.43 17.43 -9.75
C SER A 317 -20.54 16.53 -9.17
N PRO A 318 -21.60 17.08 -8.56
CA PRO A 318 -22.75 16.30 -8.12
C PRO A 318 -23.62 15.83 -9.30
N TYR A 319 -23.44 16.38 -10.51
CA TYR A 319 -24.18 16.01 -11.71
C TYR A 319 -23.27 15.84 -12.94
N PRO A 320 -23.69 15.08 -13.97
CA PRO A 320 -22.93 14.94 -15.22
C PRO A 320 -22.73 16.27 -15.96
N ILE A 321 -21.50 16.56 -16.36
CA ILE A 321 -21.15 17.74 -17.16
C ILE A 321 -21.51 17.49 -18.64
N ASN A 322 -22.75 17.77 -19.01
CA ASN A 322 -23.29 17.40 -20.33
C ASN A 322 -23.60 18.59 -21.26
N THR A 323 -23.85 19.81 -20.75
CA THR A 323 -23.96 21.07 -21.53
C THR A 323 -24.31 22.26 -20.62
N GLN A 324 -23.69 23.43 -20.86
CA GLN A 324 -23.85 24.73 -20.16
C GLN A 324 -23.24 24.81 -18.73
N PRO A 325 -22.81 26.02 -18.27
CA PRO A 325 -21.85 26.14 -17.17
C PRO A 325 -22.47 25.71 -15.83
N PHE A 326 -22.05 24.53 -15.35
CA PHE A 326 -22.32 24.11 -13.99
C PHE A 326 -21.41 24.88 -13.02
N HIS A 327 -22.03 25.56 -12.05
CA HIS A 327 -21.32 26.39 -11.08
C HIS A 327 -20.85 25.62 -9.83
N ASP A 328 -21.37 24.42 -9.59
CA ASP A 328 -21.09 23.61 -8.41
C ASP A 328 -20.17 22.42 -8.73
N TYR A 329 -18.87 22.70 -8.81
CA TYR A 329 -17.84 21.67 -8.82
C TYR A 329 -16.69 22.04 -7.88
N LYS A 330 -15.94 21.04 -7.44
CA LYS A 330 -14.71 21.23 -6.68
C LYS A 330 -13.55 20.58 -7.39
N THR A 331 -12.35 21.05 -7.07
CA THR A 331 -11.14 20.63 -7.76
C THR A 331 -10.06 20.24 -6.79
N PHE A 332 -9.33 19.20 -7.13
CA PHE A 332 -8.17 18.73 -6.40
C PHE A 332 -6.99 18.62 -7.38
N LEU A 333 -5.84 19.18 -7.01
CA LEU A 333 -4.64 19.15 -7.84
C LEU A 333 -3.71 18.06 -7.34
N ILE A 334 -3.09 17.33 -8.27
CA ILE A 334 -2.05 16.38 -7.93
C ILE A 334 -0.84 16.52 -8.84
N THR A 335 0.35 16.44 -8.25
CA THR A 335 1.61 16.45 -8.99
C THR A 335 2.07 15.02 -9.22
N LEU A 336 2.07 14.59 -10.47
CA LEU A 336 2.65 13.31 -10.89
C LEU A 336 4.17 13.38 -10.88
N LYS A 337 4.79 12.42 -10.21
CA LYS A 337 6.23 12.19 -10.17
C LYS A 337 6.55 10.83 -10.78
N THR A 338 7.49 10.79 -11.72
CA THR A 338 8.06 9.53 -12.18
C THR A 338 9.17 9.12 -11.22
N PRO A 339 9.08 7.96 -10.55
CA PRO A 339 10.19 7.50 -9.74
C PRO A 339 11.42 7.31 -10.62
N PHE A 340 12.57 7.69 -10.09
CA PHE A 340 13.83 7.55 -10.78
C PHE A 340 14.92 7.23 -9.78
N LEU A 341 15.94 6.52 -10.27
CA LEU A 341 17.10 6.12 -9.51
C LEU A 341 18.36 6.45 -10.32
N THR A 342 19.29 7.19 -9.73
CA THR A 342 20.61 7.44 -10.29
C THR A 342 21.67 6.92 -9.33
N ALA A 343 22.81 6.46 -9.86
CA ALA A 343 23.95 6.09 -9.04
C ALA A 343 25.26 6.49 -9.72
N THR A 344 26.18 7.02 -8.92
CA THR A 344 27.53 7.37 -9.34
C THR A 344 28.50 6.94 -8.25
N SER A 345 29.65 6.38 -8.64
CA SER A 345 30.76 6.14 -7.72
C SER A 345 31.80 7.25 -7.85
N ASN A 346 32.49 7.54 -6.76
CA ASN A 346 33.64 8.45 -6.81
C ASN A 346 34.86 7.83 -7.48
N THR A 347 35.00 6.50 -7.43
CA THR A 347 36.10 5.74 -8.01
C THR A 347 35.58 4.47 -8.67
N SER A 348 36.28 3.99 -9.71
CA SER A 348 35.96 2.71 -10.37
C SER A 348 36.60 1.50 -9.67
N PRO A 349 37.88 1.52 -9.22
CA PRO A 349 38.42 0.39 -8.47
C PRO A 349 38.00 0.44 -7.00
N LEU A 350 37.82 -0.75 -6.41
CA LEU A 350 37.67 -0.94 -4.98
C LEU A 350 39.04 -1.24 -4.39
N ILE A 351 39.62 -0.24 -3.72
CA ILE A 351 40.95 -0.34 -3.10
C ILE A 351 40.79 -0.24 -1.58
N PRO A 352 41.14 -1.28 -0.81
CA PRO A 352 41.06 -1.23 0.64
C PRO A 352 41.84 -0.03 1.22
N GLY A 353 41.15 0.78 2.00
CA GLY A 353 41.72 1.98 2.64
C GLY A 353 41.42 3.26 1.88
N VAL A 354 41.11 3.20 0.58
CA VAL A 354 40.55 4.34 -0.14
C VAL A 354 39.08 4.45 0.23
N GLN A 355 38.62 5.66 0.51
CA GLN A 355 37.22 5.91 0.80
C GLN A 355 36.42 5.86 -0.52
N THR A 356 35.94 4.68 -0.88
CA THR A 356 35.06 4.49 -2.03
C THR A 356 33.61 4.54 -1.59
N TYR A 357 32.81 5.36 -2.28
CA TYR A 357 31.39 5.48 -2.03
C TYR A 357 30.59 5.54 -3.33
N VAL A 358 29.34 5.11 -3.23
CA VAL A 358 28.31 5.26 -4.25
C VAL A 358 27.28 6.22 -3.71
N ARG A 359 26.89 7.21 -4.52
CA ARG A 359 25.82 8.13 -4.19
C ARG A 359 24.92 8.36 -5.39
N GLY A 360 23.72 8.82 -5.12
CA GLY A 360 22.82 9.29 -6.16
C GLY A 360 21.49 9.72 -5.58
N ASN A 361 20.53 9.85 -6.47
CA ASN A 361 19.18 10.30 -6.15
C ASN A 361 18.21 9.15 -6.34
N ALA A 362 17.30 8.99 -5.39
CA ALA A 362 16.23 8.02 -5.40
C ALA A 362 14.93 8.73 -5.05
N LEU A 363 14.11 9.03 -6.05
CA LEU A 363 12.82 9.68 -5.84
C LEU A 363 11.76 8.59 -5.57
N THR A 364 11.49 8.32 -4.29
CA THR A 364 10.58 7.26 -3.83
C THR A 364 10.01 7.55 -2.45
N LYS A 365 8.88 6.93 -2.08
CA LYS A 365 8.38 6.91 -0.70
C LYS A 365 9.10 5.91 0.21
N GLN A 366 9.87 4.99 -0.37
CA GLN A 366 10.58 3.98 0.41
C GLN A 366 11.71 4.62 1.23
N PRO A 367 11.90 4.20 2.49
CA PRO A 367 12.94 4.76 3.34
C PRO A 367 14.36 4.29 2.97
N SER A 368 14.47 3.25 2.13
CA SER A 368 15.74 2.64 1.76
C SER A 368 15.72 1.95 0.40
N LEU A 369 16.88 1.92 -0.24
CA LEU A 369 17.20 1.03 -1.36
C LEU A 369 17.66 -0.34 -0.86
N LEU A 370 17.57 -1.36 -1.70
CA LEU A 370 18.18 -2.67 -1.49
C LEU A 370 19.42 -2.81 -2.36
N ALA A 371 20.56 -3.14 -1.74
CA ALA A 371 21.82 -3.32 -2.43
C ALA A 371 22.18 -4.80 -2.52
N TRP A 372 22.47 -5.27 -3.73
CA TRP A 372 22.96 -6.61 -4.00
C TRP A 372 24.40 -6.51 -4.49
N LEU A 373 25.35 -6.96 -3.67
CA LEU A 373 26.76 -7.04 -4.06
C LEU A 373 27.04 -8.47 -4.54
N CYS A 374 27.36 -8.63 -5.81
CA CYS A 374 27.56 -9.94 -6.43
C CYS A 374 28.87 -10.00 -7.21
N THR A 375 29.42 -11.19 -7.42
CA THR A 375 30.25 -11.48 -8.59
C THR A 375 29.35 -11.96 -9.73
N LYS A 376 29.93 -12.50 -10.81
CA LYS A 376 29.14 -13.09 -11.90
C LYS A 376 28.19 -14.21 -11.42
N ASP A 377 28.65 -15.03 -10.48
CA ASP A 377 28.00 -16.29 -10.11
C ASP A 377 27.77 -16.44 -8.60
N LYS A 378 28.10 -15.43 -7.78
CA LYS A 378 27.99 -15.51 -6.31
C LYS A 378 27.42 -14.21 -5.72
N LEU A 379 26.47 -14.34 -4.79
CA LEU A 379 26.03 -13.25 -3.91
C LEU A 379 27.07 -13.09 -2.80
N ILE A 380 27.63 -11.89 -2.67
CA ILE A 380 28.63 -11.54 -1.67
C ILE A 380 27.96 -10.92 -0.46
N ASP A 381 27.05 -9.97 -0.67
CA ASP A 381 26.36 -9.27 0.40
C ASP A 381 25.00 -8.73 -0.07
N TYR A 382 24.08 -8.56 0.89
CA TYR A 382 22.75 -7.99 0.70
C TYR A 382 22.42 -7.09 1.89
N PHE A 383 22.20 -5.80 1.64
CA PHE A 383 22.00 -4.82 2.70
C PHE A 383 21.13 -3.63 2.24
N PRO A 384 20.37 -3.01 3.16
CA PRO A 384 19.62 -1.80 2.86
C PRO A 384 20.53 -0.54 2.86
N ILE A 385 20.19 0.45 2.04
CA ILE A 385 20.80 1.78 2.04
C ILE A 385 19.73 2.82 2.30
N SER A 386 19.82 3.55 3.41
CA SER A 386 18.86 4.58 3.78
C SER A 386 18.86 5.76 2.80
N ILE A 387 17.67 6.27 2.49
CA ILE A 387 17.45 7.46 1.67
C ILE A 387 17.14 8.63 2.60
N GLN A 388 17.75 9.79 2.35
CA GLN A 388 17.53 11.04 3.09
C GLN A 388 17.31 12.16 2.08
N ASN A 389 16.13 12.78 2.10
CA ASN A 389 15.76 13.88 1.20
C ASN A 389 15.98 13.53 -0.29
N ASP A 390 15.51 12.35 -0.72
CA ASP A 390 15.71 11.81 -2.08
C ASP A 390 17.18 11.56 -2.49
N ASP A 391 18.14 11.75 -1.58
CA ASP A 391 19.56 11.45 -1.76
C ASP A 391 19.95 10.19 -0.97
N TYR A 392 20.94 9.46 -1.47
CA TYR A 392 21.56 8.38 -0.71
C TYR A 392 23.06 8.33 -0.93
N ILE A 393 23.78 7.82 0.07
CA ILE A 393 25.21 7.56 -0.01
C ILE A 393 25.54 6.27 0.74
N TYR A 394 26.28 5.39 0.08
CA TYR A 394 26.85 4.19 0.67
C TYR A 394 28.36 4.22 0.53
N THR A 395 29.07 4.15 1.65
CA THR A 395 30.54 4.06 1.67
C THR A 395 30.93 2.62 1.96
N PHE A 396 31.76 2.03 1.09
CA PHE A 396 32.19 0.65 1.26
C PHE A 396 33.06 0.49 2.53
N PRO A 397 32.70 -0.42 3.45
CA PRO A 397 33.51 -0.69 4.63
C PRO A 397 34.89 -1.26 4.28
N TYR A 398 35.92 -0.85 5.02
CA TYR A 398 37.29 -1.34 4.83
C TYR A 398 37.39 -2.87 4.94
N GLU A 399 36.74 -3.46 5.95
CA GLU A 399 36.78 -4.92 6.17
C GLU A 399 36.10 -5.69 5.03
N LEU A 400 35.00 -5.16 4.49
CA LEU A 400 34.36 -5.72 3.30
C LEU A 400 35.31 -5.69 2.11
N LEU A 401 35.94 -4.54 1.80
CA LEU A 401 36.87 -4.45 0.67
C LEU A 401 38.07 -5.39 0.81
N LYS A 402 38.54 -5.59 2.04
CA LYS A 402 39.66 -6.48 2.35
C LYS A 402 39.30 -7.96 2.18
N SER A 403 38.04 -8.34 2.42
CA SER A 403 37.58 -9.73 2.24
C SER A 403 37.33 -10.10 0.77
N LEU A 404 37.26 -9.13 -0.14
CA LEU A 404 37.10 -9.37 -1.57
C LEU A 404 38.38 -9.94 -2.20
N GLU A 405 38.24 -10.68 -3.30
CA GLU A 405 39.35 -11.28 -4.05
C GLU A 405 39.97 -10.26 -5.02
N VAL A 406 41.30 -10.23 -5.13
CA VAL A 406 42.01 -9.25 -5.98
C VAL A 406 41.78 -9.58 -7.46
N GLY A 407 41.56 -8.57 -8.30
CA GLY A 407 41.40 -8.75 -9.75
C GLY A 407 40.01 -9.20 -10.18
N MET A 408 39.13 -9.55 -9.24
CA MET A 408 37.76 -9.92 -9.52
C MET A 408 36.86 -8.70 -9.75
N THR A 409 35.88 -8.88 -10.64
CA THR A 409 34.84 -7.89 -10.90
C THR A 409 33.64 -8.12 -9.99
N TYR A 410 33.24 -7.06 -9.30
CA TYR A 410 32.08 -7.01 -8.42
C TYR A 410 31.01 -6.09 -9.02
N LEU A 411 29.77 -6.50 -8.89
CA LEU A 411 28.60 -5.85 -9.43
C LEU A 411 27.71 -5.45 -8.27
N LEU A 412 27.43 -4.15 -8.16
CA LEU A 412 26.51 -3.60 -7.19
C LEU A 412 25.20 -3.27 -7.92
N ILE A 413 24.14 -4.00 -7.61
CA ILE A 413 22.79 -3.70 -8.08
C ILE A 413 22.11 -2.93 -6.96
N LEU A 414 21.70 -1.70 -7.25
CA LEU A 414 20.89 -0.91 -6.34
C LEU A 414 19.46 -0.96 -6.85
N GLN A 415 18.60 -1.57 -6.06
CA GLN A 415 17.19 -1.73 -6.35
C GLN A 415 16.38 -0.74 -5.52
N MET A 416 15.46 -0.07 -6.20
CA MET A 416 14.40 0.73 -5.61
C MET A 416 13.10 -0.09 -5.69
N PRO A 417 12.70 -0.75 -4.58
CA PRO A 417 11.46 -1.52 -4.57
C PRO A 417 10.25 -0.59 -4.70
N SER A 418 9.22 -1.08 -5.37
CA SER A 418 7.96 -0.38 -5.56
C SER A 418 6.87 -0.90 -4.61
N THR A 419 5.89 -0.05 -4.32
CA THR A 419 4.63 -0.48 -3.70
C THR A 419 3.78 -1.19 -4.74
N SER A 420 3.24 -2.36 -4.41
CA SER A 420 2.29 -3.06 -5.26
C SER A 420 0.98 -2.28 -5.40
N LYS A 421 0.14 -2.67 -6.37
CA LYS A 421 -1.19 -2.10 -6.63
C LYS A 421 -2.10 -1.98 -5.39
N TYR A 422 -1.88 -2.85 -4.40
CA TYR A 422 -2.66 -2.96 -3.16
C TYR A 422 -2.01 -2.28 -1.95
N GLY A 423 -0.87 -1.59 -2.12
CA GLY A 423 -0.17 -0.90 -1.04
C GLY A 423 0.92 -1.74 -0.34
N ASP A 424 0.95 -3.06 -0.56
CA ASP A 424 2.00 -3.91 0.01
C ASP A 424 3.35 -3.63 -0.66
N VAL A 425 4.39 -3.39 0.15
CA VAL A 425 5.78 -3.33 -0.31
C VAL A 425 6.31 -4.75 -0.41
N ARG A 426 6.08 -5.43 -1.52
CA ARG A 426 6.69 -6.74 -1.72
C ARG A 426 8.18 -6.56 -2.00
N GLN A 427 9.01 -6.92 -1.03
CA GLN A 427 10.46 -6.78 -1.13
C GLN A 427 11.09 -8.09 -1.59
N PHE A 428 12.14 -7.99 -2.39
CA PHE A 428 13.01 -9.13 -2.63
C PHE A 428 13.94 -9.31 -1.46
N TYR A 429 13.98 -10.54 -0.95
CA TYR A 429 14.74 -10.91 0.23
C TYR A 429 15.63 -12.11 -0.09
N TYR A 430 16.84 -12.08 0.45
CA TYR A 430 17.69 -13.26 0.53
C TYR A 430 17.37 -13.98 1.84
N SER A 431 16.79 -15.17 1.75
CA SER A 431 16.54 -16.04 2.90
C SER A 431 17.77 -16.91 3.17
N PRO A 432 18.47 -16.72 4.31
CA PRO A 432 19.60 -17.56 4.68
C PRO A 432 19.17 -19.01 4.98
N THR A 433 17.92 -19.21 5.42
CA THR A 433 17.40 -20.54 5.77
C THR A 433 17.01 -21.34 4.53
N GLN A 434 16.42 -20.69 3.52
CA GLN A 434 15.98 -21.33 2.28
C GLN A 434 17.05 -21.33 1.19
N HIS A 435 18.20 -20.66 1.43
CA HIS A 435 19.26 -20.48 0.43
C HIS A 435 18.70 -19.98 -0.89
N GLY A 436 17.84 -18.97 -0.82
CA GLY A 436 17.06 -18.49 -1.95
C GLY A 436 16.90 -16.98 -1.95
N ILE A 437 16.89 -16.39 -3.14
CA ILE A 437 16.45 -15.01 -3.35
C ILE A 437 15.05 -15.08 -3.93
N GLY A 438 14.10 -14.39 -3.35
CA GLY A 438 12.77 -14.30 -3.94
C GLY A 438 11.89 -13.26 -3.30
N LYS A 439 10.65 -13.19 -3.77
CA LYS A 439 9.68 -12.20 -3.32
C LYS A 439 9.09 -12.62 -1.99
N VAL A 440 9.01 -11.68 -1.06
CA VAL A 440 8.44 -11.92 0.26
C VAL A 440 7.43 -10.83 0.63
N SER A 441 6.38 -11.22 1.35
CA SER A 441 5.43 -10.29 1.96
C SER A 441 6.06 -9.61 3.18
N THR A 442 5.73 -8.34 3.44
CA THR A 442 6.22 -7.57 4.61
C THR A 442 5.94 -8.27 5.93
N ASP A 443 4.90 -9.10 5.98
CA ASP A 443 4.41 -9.72 7.21
C ASP A 443 5.12 -11.03 7.55
N ASN A 444 5.90 -11.59 6.61
CA ASN A 444 6.60 -12.86 6.83
C ASN A 444 7.86 -13.01 5.94
N LEU A 445 8.96 -12.37 6.34
CA LEU A 445 10.26 -12.37 5.64
C LEU A 445 10.87 -13.77 5.38
N ASP A 446 10.39 -14.82 6.06
CA ASP A 446 10.94 -16.18 5.93
C ASP A 446 10.21 -17.08 4.93
N LYS A 447 9.16 -16.61 4.25
CA LYS A 447 8.43 -17.42 3.26
C LYS A 447 8.54 -16.82 1.86
N ILE A 448 9.50 -17.29 1.08
CA ILE A 448 9.63 -16.94 -0.34
C ILE A 448 8.46 -17.54 -1.12
N GLU A 449 7.81 -16.73 -1.97
CA GLU A 449 6.83 -17.22 -2.94
C GLU A 449 7.54 -18.14 -3.96
N SER A 450 7.18 -19.43 -3.99
CA SER A 450 7.86 -20.50 -4.77
C SER A 450 8.07 -20.18 -6.25
N GLU A 451 7.20 -19.36 -6.85
CA GLU A 451 7.26 -18.98 -8.27
C GLU A 451 8.36 -17.96 -8.60
N SER A 452 8.95 -17.31 -7.58
CA SER A 452 9.93 -16.22 -7.72
C SER A 452 11.31 -16.55 -7.15
N MET A 453 11.58 -17.82 -6.85
CA MET A 453 12.76 -18.25 -6.09
C MET A 453 13.97 -18.54 -7.00
N ILE A 454 15.04 -17.75 -6.84
CA ILE A 454 16.38 -18.08 -7.31
C ILE A 454 17.06 -18.93 -6.24
N LEU A 455 17.24 -20.21 -6.51
CA LEU A 455 17.98 -21.12 -5.64
C LEU A 455 19.48 -20.83 -5.68
N LEU A 456 20.09 -20.81 -4.50
CA LEU A 456 21.53 -20.68 -4.28
C LEU A 456 22.06 -21.97 -3.64
N ASP A 457 23.32 -22.29 -3.93
CA ASP A 457 24.01 -23.35 -3.21
C ASP A 457 24.42 -22.91 -1.78
N ALA A 458 25.03 -23.82 -1.02
CA ALA A 458 25.53 -23.56 0.34
C ALA A 458 26.58 -22.43 0.43
N ASN A 459 27.14 -22.00 -0.71
CA ASN A 459 28.11 -20.91 -0.82
C ASN A 459 27.49 -19.64 -1.44
N ASN A 460 26.16 -19.52 -1.45
CA ASN A 460 25.41 -18.41 -2.05
C ASN A 460 25.71 -18.21 -3.54
N SER A 461 26.00 -19.30 -4.25
CA SER A 461 26.38 -19.27 -5.65
C SER A 461 25.30 -19.89 -6.55
N THR A 462 25.13 -19.29 -7.72
CA THR A 462 24.37 -19.82 -8.86
C THR A 462 24.93 -19.20 -10.14
N PRO A 463 25.05 -19.95 -11.25
CA PRO A 463 25.45 -19.39 -12.53
C PRO A 463 24.57 -18.20 -12.94
N GLY A 464 25.20 -17.10 -13.33
CA GLY A 464 24.52 -15.89 -13.83
C GLY A 464 23.61 -15.23 -12.81
N ILE A 465 23.97 -15.25 -11.52
CA ILE A 465 23.13 -14.70 -10.44
C ILE A 465 22.68 -13.26 -10.70
N VAL A 466 23.56 -12.44 -11.28
CA VAL A 466 23.26 -11.03 -11.58
C VAL A 466 22.14 -10.92 -12.59
N ASP A 467 22.19 -11.68 -13.68
CA ASP A 467 21.16 -11.64 -14.71
C ASP A 467 19.85 -12.24 -14.17
N LYS A 468 19.93 -13.25 -13.30
CA LYS A 468 18.74 -13.77 -12.60
C LYS A 468 18.09 -12.73 -11.70
N ILE A 469 18.87 -11.99 -10.89
CA ILE A 469 18.35 -10.91 -10.05
C ILE A 469 17.74 -9.82 -10.92
N CYS A 470 18.44 -9.36 -11.96
CA CYS A 470 17.91 -8.34 -12.88
C CYS A 470 16.60 -8.79 -13.53
N ASN A 471 16.55 -10.00 -14.11
CA ASN A 471 15.34 -10.55 -14.72
C ASN A 471 14.18 -10.67 -13.72
N LEU A 472 14.49 -10.99 -12.47
CA LEU A 472 13.51 -11.06 -11.40
C LEU A 472 12.96 -9.67 -11.05
N ILE A 473 13.82 -8.65 -10.99
CA ILE A 473 13.38 -7.26 -10.80
C ILE A 473 12.56 -6.79 -12.02
N ASP A 474 13.01 -7.09 -13.23
CA ASP A 474 12.33 -6.76 -14.49
C ASP A 474 10.98 -7.48 -14.65
N SER A 475 10.78 -8.61 -13.95
CA SER A 475 9.48 -9.29 -13.88
C SER A 475 8.45 -8.56 -13.01
N THR A 476 8.88 -7.60 -12.20
CA THR A 476 7.96 -6.73 -11.46
C THR A 476 7.45 -5.61 -12.35
N GLU A 477 6.21 -5.18 -12.13
CA GLU A 477 5.62 -4.13 -12.96
C GLU A 477 6.28 -2.75 -12.76
N ASN A 478 6.99 -2.54 -11.64
CA ASN A 478 7.25 -1.21 -11.10
C ASN A 478 8.63 -1.00 -10.45
N ASP A 479 9.43 -2.04 -10.17
CA ASP A 479 10.74 -1.84 -9.53
C ASP A 479 11.74 -1.24 -10.52
N ILE A 480 12.64 -0.39 -10.01
CA ILE A 480 13.71 0.25 -10.79
C ILE A 480 15.04 -0.17 -10.18
N TYR A 481 16.04 -0.44 -11.01
CA TYR A 481 17.39 -0.70 -10.54
C TYR A 481 18.46 0.01 -11.37
N VAL A 482 19.62 0.18 -10.76
CA VAL A 482 20.86 0.61 -11.42
C VAL A 482 21.98 -0.35 -11.07
N ARG A 483 22.89 -0.57 -12.03
CA ARG A 483 24.01 -1.51 -11.89
C ARG A 483 25.32 -0.77 -12.04
N LEU A 484 26.22 -0.96 -11.08
CA LEU A 484 27.59 -0.47 -11.10
C LEU A 484 28.57 -1.64 -11.12
N ALA A 485 29.68 -1.47 -11.82
CA ALA A 485 30.74 -2.46 -11.92
C ALA A 485 32.03 -1.91 -11.31
N PHE A 486 32.66 -2.73 -10.49
CA PHE A 486 33.89 -2.42 -9.79
C PHE A 486 34.90 -3.54 -9.97
N VAL A 487 36.18 -3.20 -9.97
CA VAL A 487 37.25 -4.19 -9.93
C VAL A 487 38.00 -4.02 -8.62
N ARG A 488 38.16 -5.10 -7.85
CA ARG A 488 38.99 -5.05 -6.64
C ARG A 488 40.45 -4.95 -7.07
N GLN A 489 41.17 -3.93 -6.59
CA GLN A 489 42.62 -3.84 -6.66
C GLN A 489 43.25 -3.61 -5.27
N ASP A 490 44.50 -4.02 -5.09
CA ASP A 490 45.28 -3.61 -3.92
C ASP A 490 45.97 -2.27 -4.15
N PRO A 491 46.27 -1.50 -3.09
CA PRO A 491 47.04 -0.27 -3.24
C PRO A 491 48.46 -0.60 -3.71
N GLU A 492 48.83 -0.09 -4.87
CA GLU A 492 50.15 -0.25 -5.45
C GLU A 492 50.95 1.05 -5.36
N ILE A 493 52.19 0.95 -4.90
CA ILE A 493 53.19 2.01 -4.98
C ILE A 493 54.39 1.47 -5.77
N ASN A 494 54.60 2.03 -6.94
CA ASN A 494 55.62 1.63 -7.91
C ASN A 494 56.63 2.77 -8.12
N ASN A 495 57.84 2.42 -8.55
CA ASN A 495 58.89 3.41 -8.88
C ASN A 495 59.14 4.43 -7.75
N PHE A 496 59.06 3.99 -6.49
CA PHE A 496 59.27 4.84 -5.32
C PHE A 496 60.73 5.28 -5.22
N ILE A 497 60.96 6.59 -5.33
CA ILE A 497 62.27 7.23 -5.37
C ILE A 497 62.34 8.28 -4.27
N ILE A 498 63.47 8.32 -3.56
CA ILE A 498 63.82 9.40 -2.65
C ILE A 498 65.17 9.97 -3.09
N LYS A 499 65.23 11.28 -3.32
CA LYS A 499 66.46 12.00 -3.66
C LYS A 499 66.75 13.03 -2.59
N GLN A 500 67.96 12.99 -2.03
CA GLN A 500 68.46 14.03 -1.14
C GLN A 500 69.29 15.04 -1.93
N LYS A 501 68.93 16.33 -1.86
CA LYS A 501 69.70 17.43 -2.47
C LYS A 501 69.67 18.65 -1.56
N ALA A 502 70.85 19.14 -1.15
CA ALA A 502 71.03 20.42 -0.47
C ALA A 502 70.04 20.70 0.68
N GLY A 503 69.89 19.74 1.61
CA GLY A 503 68.98 19.89 2.76
C GLY A 503 67.49 19.77 2.39
N LYS A 504 67.15 19.13 1.28
CA LYS A 504 65.78 18.76 0.88
C LYS A 504 65.71 17.27 0.55
N LEU A 505 64.59 16.65 0.89
CA LEU A 505 64.19 15.32 0.42
C LEU A 505 63.10 15.48 -0.61
N GLU A 506 63.33 14.98 -1.82
CA GLU A 506 62.32 14.85 -2.86
C GLU A 506 61.87 13.40 -2.90
N ILE A 507 60.58 13.17 -2.62
CA ILE A 507 59.96 11.85 -2.60
C ILE A 507 58.98 11.79 -3.74
N SER A 508 59.10 10.80 -4.62
CA SER A 508 58.17 10.62 -5.73
C SER A 508 57.92 9.14 -6.05
N GLY A 509 56.82 8.87 -6.74
CA GLY A 509 56.47 7.52 -7.16
C GLY A 509 55.21 7.50 -8.02
N GLN A 510 54.86 6.30 -8.46
CA GLN A 510 53.64 6.00 -9.22
C GLN A 510 52.69 5.14 -8.39
N THR A 511 51.39 5.25 -8.63
CA THR A 511 50.36 4.54 -7.88
C THR A 511 49.11 4.28 -8.72
N ASN A 512 48.33 3.26 -8.34
CA ASN A 512 46.98 3.02 -8.85
C ASN A 512 45.89 3.75 -8.03
N LEU A 513 46.28 4.46 -6.97
CA LEU A 513 45.33 5.24 -6.17
C LEU A 513 44.66 6.35 -7.02
N PRO A 514 43.38 6.67 -6.76
CA PRO A 514 42.66 7.72 -7.47
C PRO A 514 43.33 9.09 -7.35
N ILE A 515 43.10 9.95 -8.35
CA ILE A 515 43.53 11.36 -8.32
C ILE A 515 42.92 12.05 -7.08
N ASP A 516 43.63 13.03 -6.53
CA ASP A 516 43.27 13.78 -5.32
C ASP A 516 43.29 12.97 -4.01
N THR A 517 43.62 11.68 -4.06
CA THR A 517 43.91 10.89 -2.86
C THR A 517 45.04 11.55 -2.08
N GLN A 518 44.80 11.83 -0.81
CA GLN A 518 45.78 12.45 0.08
C GLN A 518 46.58 11.37 0.83
N LEU A 519 47.90 11.44 0.73
CA LEU A 519 48.84 10.56 1.40
C LEU A 519 49.66 11.37 2.40
N SER A 520 49.93 10.78 3.56
CA SER A 520 50.98 11.22 4.45
C SER A 520 52.21 10.34 4.26
N VAL A 521 53.38 10.96 4.32
CA VAL A 521 54.66 10.27 4.41
C VAL A 521 55.22 10.50 5.80
N GLU A 522 55.50 9.41 6.49
CA GLU A 522 56.21 9.41 7.77
C GLU A 522 57.56 8.71 7.57
N ILE A 523 58.65 9.40 7.91
CA ILE A 523 60.00 8.84 7.93
C ILE A 523 60.46 8.77 9.37
N THR A 524 60.76 7.57 9.83
CA THR A 524 61.18 7.28 11.21
C THR A 524 62.56 6.65 11.21
N THR A 525 63.46 7.12 12.07
CA THR A 525 64.78 6.47 12.24
C THR A 525 64.62 5.11 12.92
N LYS A 526 65.33 4.07 12.44
CA LYS A 526 65.39 2.77 13.11
C LYS A 526 66.36 2.76 14.28
N GLU A 527 67.41 3.58 14.21
CA GLU A 527 68.40 3.71 15.26
C GLU A 527 68.26 5.06 15.96
N ILE A 528 68.36 5.07 17.30
CA ILE A 528 68.52 6.31 18.07
C ILE A 528 70.04 6.57 18.12
N PRO A 529 70.57 7.61 17.47
CA PRO A 529 71.99 7.91 17.57
C PRO A 529 72.34 8.16 19.04
N GLN A 530 73.36 7.51 19.59
CA GLN A 530 73.75 7.65 21.00
C GLN A 530 73.99 9.12 21.42
N ARG A 531 74.34 10.01 20.47
CA ARG A 531 74.47 11.47 20.70
C ARG A 531 73.13 12.19 20.92
N ALA A 532 71.99 11.67 20.45
CA ALA A 532 70.68 12.25 20.67
C ALA A 532 70.12 11.98 22.08
N ILE A 533 70.66 10.97 22.77
CA ILE A 533 70.27 10.56 24.13
C ILE A 533 70.62 11.65 25.17
N PHE A 534 71.62 12.50 24.88
CA PHE A 534 72.11 13.50 25.84
C PHE A 534 71.42 14.88 25.77
N ALA A 535 70.64 15.18 24.73
CA ALA A 535 70.18 16.55 24.48
C ALA A 535 68.69 16.81 24.77
N PHE A 536 67.86 15.79 24.97
CA PHE A 536 66.42 15.98 25.20
C PHE A 536 65.89 14.98 26.22
N ASN A 537 65.44 15.49 27.37
CA ASN A 537 64.64 14.75 28.38
C ASN A 537 63.23 14.36 27.87
N GLN A 538 63.05 14.19 26.56
CA GLN A 538 61.90 13.54 25.95
C GLN A 538 62.40 12.66 24.80
N LEU A 539 62.40 11.33 25.02
CA LEU A 539 62.63 10.31 24.00
C LEU A 539 61.55 10.41 22.90
N ARG A 540 61.76 11.26 21.89
CA ARG A 540 61.00 11.20 20.64
C ARG A 540 61.97 10.90 19.51
N ASN A 541 61.75 9.76 18.84
CA ASN A 541 62.45 9.44 17.60
C ASN A 541 62.26 10.61 16.62
N PRO A 542 63.33 11.10 15.95
CA PRO A 542 63.16 12.10 14.90
C PRO A 542 62.19 11.57 13.85
N ARG A 543 61.07 12.28 13.68
CA ARG A 543 59.98 11.98 12.76
C ARG A 543 59.90 13.09 11.73
N ILE A 544 60.03 12.73 10.46
CA ILE A 544 59.72 13.63 9.35
C ILE A 544 58.32 13.28 8.89
N PHE A 545 57.45 14.27 8.83
CA PHE A 545 56.08 14.12 8.37
C PHE A 545 55.78 15.14 7.29
N SER A 546 55.16 14.69 6.20
CA SER A 546 54.61 15.58 5.18
C SER A 546 53.38 14.97 4.55
N THR A 547 52.54 15.81 3.95
CA THR A 547 51.37 15.37 3.18
C THR A 547 51.59 15.61 1.69
N MET A 548 51.00 14.79 0.85
CA MET A 548 51.03 14.91 -0.60
C MET A 548 49.69 14.48 -1.21
N LYS A 549 49.45 14.90 -2.45
CA LYS A 549 48.27 14.50 -3.22
C LYS A 549 48.69 13.66 -4.41
N VAL A 550 47.87 12.68 -4.75
CA VAL A 550 48.01 11.92 -5.98
C VAL A 550 47.57 12.80 -7.16
N ILE A 551 48.43 12.90 -8.16
CA ILE A 551 48.26 13.70 -9.38
C ILE A 551 48.31 12.80 -10.61
N ARG A 552 47.75 13.27 -11.72
CA ARG A 552 47.85 12.58 -13.01
C ARG A 552 49.30 12.66 -13.52
N SER A 553 49.90 11.52 -13.87
CA SER A 553 51.32 11.44 -14.28
C SER A 553 51.54 10.47 -15.46
N GLY A 554 51.09 10.84 -16.65
CA GLY A 554 51.22 9.99 -17.84
C GLY A 554 50.25 8.80 -17.79
N GLY A 555 50.76 7.56 -17.96
CA GLY A 555 49.95 6.33 -18.01
C GLY A 555 49.49 5.76 -16.67
N ARG A 556 50.08 6.18 -15.55
CA ARG A 556 49.67 5.84 -14.18
C ARG A 556 49.63 7.11 -13.31
N ASN A 557 48.83 7.12 -12.25
CA ASN A 557 48.83 8.25 -11.33
C ASN A 557 50.17 8.30 -10.58
N GLY A 558 50.55 9.46 -10.09
CA GLY A 558 51.81 9.68 -9.39
C GLY A 558 51.67 10.61 -8.20
N PHE A 559 52.72 10.70 -7.41
CA PHE A 559 52.81 11.63 -6.29
C PHE A 559 54.22 12.17 -6.21
N SER A 560 54.35 13.39 -5.71
CA SER A 560 55.65 14.00 -5.42
C SER A 560 55.53 14.99 -4.27
N VAL A 561 56.53 15.03 -3.40
CA VAL A 561 56.65 16.02 -2.34
C VAL A 561 58.11 16.38 -2.11
N ILE A 562 58.37 17.66 -1.82
CA ILE A 562 59.69 18.16 -1.44
C ILE A 562 59.62 18.61 0.01
N ILE A 563 60.44 17.99 0.86
CA ILE A 563 60.48 18.24 2.30
C ILE A 563 61.80 18.92 2.65
N ALA A 564 61.75 20.13 3.21
CA ALA A 564 62.94 20.80 3.72
C ALA A 564 63.45 20.09 4.98
N THR A 565 64.68 19.57 4.91
CA THR A 565 65.29 18.69 5.91
C THR A 565 66.75 19.10 6.15
N PRO A 566 66.98 20.23 6.85
CA PRO A 566 68.31 20.80 7.00
C PRO A 566 69.30 19.96 7.84
N ARG A 567 68.83 18.94 8.58
CA ARG A 567 69.67 18.09 9.45
C ARG A 567 69.16 16.63 9.52
N ILE A 568 69.21 15.90 8.41
CA ILE A 568 69.06 14.43 8.43
C ILE A 568 70.42 13.79 8.65
N LEU A 569 70.50 12.88 9.61
CA LEU A 569 71.69 12.09 9.88
C LEU A 569 71.74 10.90 8.91
N VAL A 570 72.94 10.42 8.59
CA VAL A 570 73.10 9.19 7.82
C VAL A 570 72.66 8.01 8.67
N GLY A 571 71.82 7.13 8.13
CA GLY A 571 71.33 5.97 8.87
C GLY A 571 70.15 5.24 8.23
N GLU A 572 69.70 4.17 8.88
CA GLU A 572 68.51 3.42 8.46
C GLU A 572 67.21 4.11 8.89
N TYR A 573 66.32 4.32 7.93
CA TYR A 573 65.01 4.89 8.13
C TYR A 573 63.91 3.94 7.62
N THR A 574 62.74 4.02 8.23
CA THR A 574 61.52 3.38 7.72
C THR A 574 60.60 4.48 7.20
N VAL A 575 60.23 4.35 5.92
CA VAL A 575 59.23 5.22 5.29
C VAL A 575 57.90 4.49 5.26
N VAL A 576 56.88 5.18 5.74
CA VAL A 576 55.50 4.71 5.72
C VAL A 576 54.65 5.71 4.94
N LEU A 577 53.88 5.20 3.98
CA LEU A 577 52.81 5.99 3.36
C LEU A 577 51.47 5.56 3.91
N THR A 578 50.67 6.53 4.35
CA THR A 578 49.37 6.31 4.98
C THR A 578 48.33 7.19 4.31
N LEU A 579 47.17 6.62 3.99
CA LEU A 579 46.02 7.37 3.49
C LEU A 579 45.50 8.31 4.58
N LEU A 580 45.47 9.61 4.29
CA LEU A 580 45.02 10.62 5.27
C LEU A 580 43.54 10.49 5.61
N THR A 581 42.71 10.02 4.67
CA THR A 581 41.26 9.88 4.86
C THR A 581 40.90 8.76 5.82
N THR A 582 41.66 7.66 5.84
CA THR A 582 41.32 6.45 6.62
C THR A 582 42.36 6.06 7.66
N GLY A 583 43.54 6.69 7.65
CA GLY A 583 44.68 6.31 8.48
C GLY A 583 45.28 4.95 8.12
N LYS A 584 44.89 4.34 6.99
CA LYS A 584 45.37 3.01 6.59
C LYS A 584 46.71 3.12 5.87
N LYS A 585 47.66 2.31 6.32
CA LYS A 585 48.99 2.17 5.74
C LYS A 585 48.89 1.46 4.39
N VAL A 586 49.46 2.06 3.35
CA VAL A 586 49.45 1.53 1.97
C VAL A 586 50.84 1.15 1.47
N PHE A 587 51.90 1.59 2.16
CA PHE A 587 53.26 1.29 1.77
C PHE A 587 54.23 1.38 2.96
N GLU A 588 55.23 0.51 2.93
CA GLU A 588 56.36 0.54 3.86
C GLU A 588 57.63 0.19 3.11
N LYS A 589 58.68 0.96 3.34
CA LYS A 589 60.00 0.65 2.80
C LYS A 589 61.09 1.07 3.77
N SER A 590 62.03 0.16 4.03
CA SER A 590 63.30 0.53 4.66
C SER A 590 64.20 1.21 3.65
N ILE A 591 64.77 2.35 4.03
CA ILE A 591 65.71 3.12 3.22
C ILE A 591 66.96 3.43 4.03
N ASN A 592 68.05 3.72 3.32
CA ASN A 592 69.26 4.26 3.91
C ASN A 592 69.45 5.66 3.30
N LEU A 593 69.54 6.68 4.15
CA LEU A 593 69.69 8.08 3.76
C LEU A 593 71.11 8.58 4.00
#